data_AF-A0A6A7KB12-F1
#
_entry.id   AF-A0A6A7KB12-F1
#
_cell.length_a   1.000
_cell.length_b   1.000
_cell.length_c   1.000
_cell.angle_alpha   90.00
_cell.angle_beta   90.00
_cell.angle_gamma   90.00
#
_symmetry.space_group_name_H-M   'P 1'
#
loop_
_entity.id
_entity.type
_entity.pdbx_description
1 polymer ?
#
loop_
_entity_poly.entity_id
_entity_poly.type
_entity_poly.pdbx_seq_one_letter_code
_entity_poly.pdbx_strand_id
1 'polypeptide(L)'
;MQSLNDLRVKIDSIDAELIKLFEERMNISREIAEFKEKNGLSIYDQDREKKVIENNISHVSDELKVYVEEFVQCIMRISKKIQSKSTNVK
;
A
#
# COMPACT_ATOMS: atom_id res chain seq x y z
N MET A 1 9.92 -25.31 -23.76
CA MET A 1 9.33 -25.75 -22.48
C MET A 1 9.81 -24.78 -21.41
N GLN A 2 8.91 -24.10 -20.70
CA GLN A 2 9.32 -23.20 -19.62
C GLN A 2 9.85 -24.01 -18.43
N SER A 3 10.99 -23.62 -17.90
CA SER A 3 11.54 -24.17 -16.66
C SER A 3 11.00 -23.45 -15.44
N LEU A 4 11.13 -24.07 -14.26
CA LEU A 4 10.85 -23.42 -12.98
C LEU A 4 11.68 -22.14 -12.80
N ASN A 5 12.92 -22.13 -13.29
CA ASN A 5 13.79 -20.96 -13.20
C ASN A 5 13.26 -19.82 -14.06
N ASP A 6 12.72 -20.09 -15.25
CA ASP A 6 12.14 -19.04 -16.11
C ASP A 6 10.91 -18.38 -15.45
N LEU A 7 10.12 -19.15 -14.69
CA LEU A 7 9.00 -18.62 -13.93
C LEU A 7 9.46 -17.76 -12.75
N ARG A 8 10.51 -18.19 -12.04
CA ARG A 8 11.09 -17.40 -10.94
C ARG A 8 11.66 -16.08 -11.41
N VAL A 9 12.39 -16.07 -12.53
CA VAL A 9 12.92 -14.82 -13.11
C VAL A 9 11.79 -13.83 -13.45
N LYS A 10 10.63 -14.33 -13.91
CA LYS A 10 9.45 -13.47 -14.13
C LYS A 10 8.91 -12.88 -12.82
N ILE A 11 8.84 -13.69 -11.76
CA ILE A 11 8.44 -13.22 -10.42
C ILE A 11 9.43 -12.17 -9.91
N ASP A 12 10.73 -12.43 -10.00
CA ASP A 12 11.78 -11.50 -9.54
C ASP A 12 11.66 -10.14 -10.23
N SER A 13 11.32 -10.12 -11.52
CA SER A 13 11.06 -8.88 -12.27
C SER A 13 9.82 -8.14 -11.76
N ILE A 14 8.73 -8.87 -11.48
CA ILE A 14 7.49 -8.29 -10.94
C ILE A 14 7.74 -7.73 -9.53
N ASP A 15 8.46 -8.47 -8.70
CA ASP A 15 8.79 -8.06 -7.33
C ASP A 15 9.62 -6.78 -7.32
N ALA A 16 10.56 -6.63 -8.26
CA ALA A 16 11.32 -5.38 -8.42
C ALA A 16 10.40 -4.18 -8.72
N GLU A 17 9.38 -4.36 -9.59
CA GLU A 17 8.39 -3.33 -9.89
C GLU A 17 7.49 -3.03 -8.69
N LEU A 18 7.04 -4.06 -7.97
CA LEU A 18 6.23 -3.92 -6.75
C LEU A 18 6.97 -3.13 -5.68
N ILE A 19 8.27 -3.38 -5.47
CA ILE A 19 9.08 -2.64 -4.49
C ILE A 19 9.23 -1.17 -4.90
N LYS A 20 9.43 -0.89 -6.19
CA LYS A 20 9.50 0.49 -6.70
C LYS A 20 8.19 1.24 -6.48
N LEU A 21 7.06 0.63 -6.83
CA LEU A 21 5.72 1.21 -6.62
C LEU A 21 5.39 1.37 -5.13
N PHE A 22 5.82 0.43 -4.31
CA PHE A 22 5.67 0.51 -2.87
C PHE A 22 6.43 1.71 -2.29
N GLU A 23 7.70 1.91 -2.69
CA GLU A 23 8.51 3.05 -2.27
C GLU A 23 7.86 4.38 -2.66
N GLU A 24 7.41 4.52 -3.91
CA GLU A 24 6.68 5.69 -4.39
C GLU A 24 5.43 5.97 -3.53
N ARG A 25 4.64 4.93 -3.27
CA ARG A 25 3.45 5.03 -2.40
C ARG A 25 3.81 5.47 -0.97
N MET A 26 4.96 5.05 -0.44
CA MET A 26 5.42 5.47 0.89
C MET A 26 5.87 6.93 0.90
N ASN A 27 6.50 7.43 -0.17
CA ASN A 27 6.85 8.84 -0.32
C ASN A 27 5.59 9.72 -0.30
N ILE A 28 4.58 9.36 -1.11
CA ILE A 28 3.28 10.04 -1.10
C ILE A 28 2.61 9.96 0.27
N SER A 29 2.75 8.83 0.98
CA SER A 29 2.23 8.70 2.35
C SER A 29 2.87 9.67 3.32
N ARG A 30 4.16 10.03 3.16
CA ARG A 30 4.82 11.05 3.99
C ARG A 30 4.29 12.45 3.68
N GLU A 31 4.11 12.78 2.41
CA GLU A 31 3.53 14.06 2.00
C GLU A 31 2.11 14.24 2.57
N ILE A 32 1.29 13.17 2.54
CA ILE A 32 -0.02 13.15 3.20
C ILE A 32 0.11 13.38 4.71
N ALA A 33 1.12 12.79 5.36
CA ALA A 33 1.37 13.01 6.80
C ALA A 33 1.60 14.49 7.10
N GLU A 34 2.50 15.14 6.35
CA GLU A 34 2.82 16.56 6.52
C GLU A 34 1.61 17.45 6.25
N PHE A 35 0.82 17.11 5.23
CA PHE A 35 -0.42 17.82 4.94
C PHE A 35 -1.42 17.70 6.10
N LYS A 36 -1.64 16.47 6.61
CA LYS A 36 -2.56 16.23 7.73
C LYS A 36 -2.11 16.96 8.98
N GLU A 37 -0.81 16.93 9.30
CA GLU A 37 -0.24 17.64 10.45
C GLU A 37 -0.46 19.16 10.35
N LYS A 38 -0.14 19.76 9.20
CA LYS A 38 -0.34 21.21 8.96
C LYS A 38 -1.81 21.64 9.09
N ASN A 39 -2.75 20.73 8.83
CA ASN A 39 -4.19 20.99 8.88
C ASN A 39 -4.88 20.43 10.13
N GLY A 40 -4.13 19.87 11.09
CA GLY A 40 -4.70 19.27 12.31
C GLY A 40 -5.60 18.04 12.06
N LEU A 41 -5.39 17.31 10.97
CA LEU A 41 -6.18 16.14 10.59
C LEU A 41 -5.60 14.85 11.17
N SER A 42 -6.47 13.90 11.51
CA SER A 42 -6.08 12.58 12.00
C SER A 42 -5.41 11.73 10.91
N ILE A 43 -4.37 10.98 11.29
CA ILE A 43 -3.75 9.95 10.44
C ILE A 43 -4.77 8.87 10.08
N TYR A 44 -5.59 8.46 11.04
CA TYR A 44 -6.63 7.47 10.83
C TYR A 44 -7.87 8.09 10.17
N ASP A 45 -8.31 7.48 9.07
CA ASP A 45 -9.48 7.88 8.29
C ASP A 45 -10.19 6.62 7.79
N GLN A 46 -11.24 6.22 8.52
CA GLN A 46 -11.95 4.97 8.29
C GLN A 46 -12.64 4.92 6.92
N ASP A 47 -13.31 6.00 6.53
CA ASP A 47 -14.04 6.07 5.27
C ASP A 47 -13.07 6.02 4.08
N ARG A 48 -11.93 6.70 4.20
CA ARG A 48 -10.88 6.63 3.19
C ARG A 48 -10.31 5.22 3.06
N GLU A 49 -10.01 4.54 4.17
CA GLU A 49 -9.46 3.18 4.19
C GLU A 49 -10.43 2.17 3.57
N LYS A 50 -11.72 2.24 3.93
CA LYS A 50 -12.77 1.40 3.33
C LYS A 50 -12.82 1.58 1.81
N LYS A 51 -12.79 2.83 1.33
CA LYS A 51 -12.78 3.12 -0.09
C LYS A 51 -11.52 2.63 -0.82
N VAL A 52 -10.34 2.63 -0.17
CA VAL A 52 -9.14 2.02 -0.77
C VAL A 52 -9.38 0.53 -0.99
N ILE A 53 -9.86 -0.18 0.03
CA ILE A 53 -10.08 -1.63 -0.04
C ILE A 53 -11.09 -1.94 -1.15
N GLU A 54 -12.28 -1.34 -1.10
CA GLU A 54 -13.36 -1.57 -2.07
C GLU A 54 -12.90 -1.35 -3.51
N ASN A 55 -12.16 -0.26 -3.76
CA ASN A 55 -11.63 0.00 -5.09
C ASN A 55 -10.66 -1.10 -5.54
N ASN A 56 -9.70 -1.51 -4.71
CA ASN A 56 -8.69 -2.50 -5.10
C ASN A 56 -9.30 -3.89 -5.31
N ILE A 57 -10.23 -4.33 -4.45
CA ILE A 57 -10.89 -5.63 -4.63
C ILE A 57 -11.83 -5.65 -5.85
N SER A 58 -12.30 -4.50 -6.33
CA SER A 58 -13.15 -4.41 -7.52
C SER A 58 -12.40 -4.70 -8.83
N HIS A 59 -11.06 -4.68 -8.80
CA HIS A 59 -10.20 -4.88 -9.97
C HIS A 59 -9.66 -6.30 -10.10
N VAL A 60 -10.09 -7.23 -9.25
CA VAL A 60 -9.59 -8.61 -9.23
C VAL A 60 -10.72 -9.62 -9.26
N SER A 61 -10.41 -10.85 -9.65
CA SER A 61 -11.36 -11.96 -9.62
C SER A 61 -11.84 -12.24 -8.19
N ASP A 62 -13.04 -12.83 -8.05
CA ASP A 62 -13.63 -13.14 -6.75
C ASP A 62 -12.71 -14.02 -5.88
N GLU A 63 -12.00 -14.97 -6.49
CA GLU A 63 -11.03 -15.84 -5.82
C GLU A 63 -9.85 -15.07 -5.20
N LEU A 64 -9.48 -13.93 -5.79
CA LEU A 64 -8.35 -13.12 -5.34
C LEU A 64 -8.72 -11.99 -4.37
N LYS A 65 -10.01 -11.69 -4.20
CA LYS A 65 -10.47 -10.56 -3.39
C LYS A 65 -9.96 -10.62 -1.95
N VAL A 66 -10.04 -11.79 -1.31
CA VAL A 66 -9.59 -11.95 0.09
C VAL A 66 -8.09 -11.67 0.23
N TYR A 67 -7.27 -12.16 -0.69
CA TYR A 67 -5.82 -11.95 -0.67
C TYR A 67 -5.43 -10.49 -0.96
N VAL A 68 -6.18 -9.84 -1.87
CA VAL A 68 -5.95 -8.42 -2.21
C VAL A 68 -6.39 -7.52 -1.07
N GLU A 69 -7.49 -7.84 -0.38
CA GLU A 69 -7.89 -7.13 0.83
C GLU A 69 -6.80 -7.21 1.90
N GLU A 70 -6.27 -8.39 2.20
CA GLU A 70 -5.17 -8.57 3.15
C GLU A 70 -3.92 -7.77 2.76
N PHE A 71 -3.54 -7.81 1.49
CA PHE A 71 -2.41 -7.05 0.95
C PHE A 71 -2.60 -5.53 1.12
N VAL A 72 -3.77 -5.02 0.74
CA VAL A 72 -4.08 -3.59 0.82
C VAL A 72 -4.11 -3.12 2.27
N GLN A 73 -4.72 -3.89 3.17
CA GLN A 73 -4.71 -3.61 4.61
C GLN A 73 -3.29 -3.61 5.19
N CYS A 74 -2.45 -4.56 4.77
CA CYS A 74 -1.05 -4.62 5.18
C CYS A 74 -0.28 -3.36 4.75
N ILE A 75 -0.41 -2.94 3.49
CA ILE A 75 0.23 -1.72 2.99
C ILE A 75 -0.28 -0.49 3.74
N MET A 76 -1.60 -0.35 3.95
CA MET A 76 -2.17 0.79 4.69
C MET A 76 -1.65 0.86 6.13
N ARG A 77 -1.52 -0.28 6.80
CA ARG A 77 -0.91 -0.37 8.13
C ARG A 77 0.53 0.14 8.14
N ILE A 78 1.33 -0.22 7.12
CA ILE A 78 2.71 0.28 6.99
C ILE A 78 2.72 1.79 6.73
N SER A 79 1.84 2.30 5.87
CA SER A 79 1.74 3.74 5.60
C SER A 79 1.37 4.55 6.84
N LYS A 80 0.44 4.07 7.66
CA LYS A 80 0.12 4.72 8.94
C LYS A 80 1.32 4.78 9.88
N LYS A 81 2.15 3.72 9.93
CA LYS A 81 3.40 3.73 10.71
C LYS A 81 4.39 4.77 10.20
N ILE A 82 4.51 4.95 8.89
CA ILE A 82 5.36 5.98 8.29
C ILE A 82 4.82 7.38 8.61
N GLN A 83 3.51 7.60 8.40
CA GLN A 83 2.87 8.88 8.72
C GLN A 83 3.10 9.27 10.18
N SER A 84 2.93 8.32 11.10
CA SER A 84 3.10 8.56 12.55
C SER A 84 4.55 8.86 12.94
N LYS A 85 5.55 8.36 12.19
CA LYS A 85 6.96 8.68 12.42
C LYS A 85 7.37 10.05 11.86
N SER A 86 6.71 10.49 10.79
CA SER A 86 6.97 11.78 10.15
C SER A 86 6.37 12.94 10.94
N THR A 87 5.27 12.72 11.65
CA THR A 87 4.71 13.69 12.59
C THR A 87 5.46 13.64 13.91
N ASN A 88 6.37 14.57 14.14
CA ASN A 88 7.03 14.75 15.43
C ASN A 88 6.04 15.40 16.39
N VAL A 89 5.13 14.60 16.96
CA VAL A 89 4.37 15.03 18.13
C VAL A 89 5.37 15.20 19.27
N LYS A 90 5.77 16.44 19.52
CA LYS A 90 6.41 16.85 20.79
C LYS A 90 5.43 16.70 21.94
#